data_AF-A0A3G6TAK6-F1
#
_entry.id   AF-A0A3G6TAK6-F1
#
_cell.length_a   1.000
_cell.length_b   1.000
_cell.length_c   1.000
_cell.angle_alpha   90.00
_cell.angle_beta   90.00
_cell.angle_gamma   90.00
#
_symmetry.space_group_name_H-M   'P 1'
#
loop_
_entity.id
_entity.type
_entity.pdbx_description
1 polymer ?
#
loop_
_entity_poly.entity_id
_entity_poly.type
_entity_poly.pdbx_seq_one_letter_code
_entity_poly.pdbx_strand_id
1 'polypeptide(L)'
;MEKFQTGQTVYQIGVNVLTQLPEIQEHKILCVGTKSIYTTGTDVHFNVNGESTFFFSFMDVFQPDELMKAYAHEVWTDSKEKAEQYCSKMLEIVQFRNNLKKQDDVNI
;
A
#
# COMPACT_ATOMS: atom_id res chain seq x y z
N MET A 1 6.82 -17.68 9.92
CA MET A 1 7.13 -16.83 8.75
C MET A 1 7.81 -17.71 7.73
N GLU A 2 7.20 -17.89 6.56
CA GLU A 2 7.96 -18.35 5.40
C GLU A 2 9.13 -17.38 5.20
N LYS A 3 10.32 -17.91 4.91
CA LYS A 3 11.51 -17.08 4.76
C LYS A 3 11.42 -16.40 3.39
N PHE A 4 11.33 -15.08 3.38
CA PHE A 4 11.49 -14.26 2.18
C PHE A 4 12.76 -14.63 1.41
N GLN A 5 12.70 -14.58 0.08
CA GLN A 5 13.84 -14.90 -0.79
C GLN A 5 14.01 -13.84 -1.87
N THR A 6 15.27 -13.61 -2.28
CA THR A 6 15.56 -12.80 -3.47
C THR A 6 14.83 -13.37 -4.70
N GLY A 7 14.25 -12.50 -5.51
CA GLY A 7 13.45 -12.83 -6.69
C GLY A 7 11.96 -13.10 -6.41
N GLN A 8 11.56 -13.27 -5.14
CA GLN A 8 10.16 -13.38 -4.75
C GLN A 8 9.40 -12.10 -5.08
N THR A 9 8.13 -12.22 -5.49
CA THR A 9 7.22 -11.09 -5.61
C THR A 9 6.60 -10.76 -4.24
N VAL A 10 6.58 -9.49 -3.90
CA VAL A 10 5.76 -8.91 -2.84
C VAL A 10 4.91 -7.80 -3.43
N TYR A 11 3.86 -7.42 -2.71
CA TYR A 11 2.85 -6.48 -3.17
C TYR A 11 2.85 -5.26 -2.26
N GLN A 12 2.96 -4.08 -2.87
CA GLN A 12 2.73 -2.79 -2.24
C GLN A 12 1.29 -2.37 -2.53
N ILE A 13 0.54 -1.99 -1.51
CA ILE A 13 -0.83 -1.51 -1.63
C ILE A 13 -0.90 -0.14 -1.00
N GLY A 14 -1.41 0.85 -1.71
CA GLY A 14 -1.49 2.22 -1.21
C GLY A 14 -2.36 3.08 -2.11
N VAL A 15 -2.58 4.32 -1.70
CA VAL A 15 -3.36 5.28 -2.49
C VAL A 15 -2.44 6.06 -3.41
N ASN A 16 -2.72 5.99 -4.71
CA ASN A 16 -2.02 6.77 -5.71
C ASN A 16 -2.38 8.26 -5.55
N VAL A 17 -1.37 9.12 -5.53
CA VAL A 17 -1.56 10.55 -5.21
C VAL A 17 -2.29 11.32 -6.31
N LEU A 18 -2.23 10.84 -7.56
CA LEU A 18 -2.85 11.48 -8.71
C LEU A 18 -4.30 11.01 -8.89
N THR A 19 -4.51 9.70 -8.91
CA THR A 19 -5.85 9.12 -9.12
C THR A 19 -6.71 9.20 -7.87
N GLN A 20 -6.09 9.35 -6.69
CA GLN A 20 -6.74 9.29 -5.38
C GLN A 20 -7.49 7.96 -5.18
N LEU A 21 -7.04 6.90 -5.84
CA LEU A 21 -7.57 5.55 -5.74
C LEU A 21 -6.51 4.60 -5.19
N PRO A 22 -6.91 3.56 -4.44
CA PRO A 22 -6.00 2.51 -4.05
C PRO A 22 -5.56 1.69 -5.25
N GLU A 23 -4.29 1.34 -5.28
CA GLU A 23 -3.66 0.53 -6.32
C GLU A 23 -2.82 -0.58 -5.66
N ILE A 24 -2.50 -1.61 -6.45
CA ILE A 24 -1.57 -2.69 -6.07
C ILE A 24 -0.43 -2.64 -7.05
N GLN A 25 0.80 -2.57 -6.54
CA GLN A 25 2.00 -2.69 -7.35
C GLN A 25 2.83 -3.91 -6.94
N GLU A 26 3.37 -4.60 -7.93
CA GLU A 26 4.27 -5.73 -7.71
C GLU A 26 5.71 -5.24 -7.56
N HIS A 27 6.40 -5.82 -6.58
CA HIS A 27 7.82 -5.60 -6.34
C HIS A 27 8.56 -6.93 -6.29
N LYS A 28 9.80 -6.94 -6.79
CA LYS A 28 10.73 -8.06 -6.66
C LYS A 28 11.71 -7.82 -5.53
N ILE A 29 11.89 -8.82 -4.67
CA ILE A 29 12.90 -8.76 -3.61
C ILE A 29 14.29 -8.82 -4.24
N LEU A 30 15.12 -7.81 -3.95
CA LEU A 30 16.52 -7.78 -4.32
C LEU A 30 17.39 -8.40 -3.23
N CYS A 31 17.10 -8.06 -1.97
CA CYS A 31 17.88 -8.49 -0.82
C CYS A 31 17.01 -8.61 0.43
N VAL A 32 17.28 -9.63 1.25
CA VAL A 32 16.62 -9.86 2.54
C VAL A 32 17.63 -9.58 3.64
N GLY A 33 17.43 -8.48 4.37
CA GLY A 33 18.21 -8.12 5.54
C GLY A 33 17.70 -8.83 6.81
N THR A 34 18.35 -8.56 7.94
CA THR A 34 17.96 -9.16 9.22
C THR A 34 16.62 -8.65 9.75
N LYS A 35 16.21 -7.42 9.38
CA LYS A 35 14.97 -6.76 9.83
C LYS A 35 14.15 -6.12 8.71
N SER A 36 14.70 -6.05 7.51
CA SER A 36 14.14 -5.32 6.38
C SER A 36 14.29 -6.10 5.08
N ILE A 37 13.47 -5.73 4.11
CA ILE A 37 13.51 -6.25 2.75
C ILE A 37 13.79 -5.06 1.83
N TYR A 38 14.72 -5.26 0.90
CA TYR A 38 14.99 -4.35 -0.21
C TYR A 38 14.33 -4.89 -1.47
N THR A 39 13.57 -4.05 -2.16
CA THR A 39 12.81 -4.43 -3.35
C THR A 39 13.02 -3.47 -4.51
N THR A 40 12.66 -3.91 -5.71
CA THR A 40 12.49 -3.06 -6.89
C THR A 40 11.11 -3.27 -7.49
N GLY A 41 10.50 -2.21 -7.98
CA GLY A 41 9.15 -2.25 -8.55
C GLY A 41 8.65 -0.85 -8.89
N THR A 42 7.37 -0.75 -9.17
CA THR A 42 6.69 0.53 -9.38
C THR A 42 6.12 1.00 -8.05
N ASP A 43 6.54 2.18 -7.57
CA ASP A 43 5.97 2.74 -6.35
C ASP A 43 4.45 3.03 -6.51
N VAL A 44 3.64 2.57 -5.56
CA VAL A 44 2.17 2.68 -5.62
C VAL A 44 1.65 4.13 -5.52
N HIS A 45 2.39 5.02 -4.87
CA HIS A 45 1.95 6.39 -4.64
C HIS A 45 2.15 7.25 -5.88
N PHE A 46 3.30 7.10 -6.55
CA PHE A 46 3.71 7.96 -7.65
C PHE A 46 3.72 7.27 -9.02
N ASN A 47 3.56 5.94 -9.07
CA ASN A 47 3.70 5.13 -10.28
C ASN A 47 5.05 5.33 -11.00
N VAL A 48 6.13 5.43 -10.22
CA VAL A 48 7.50 5.55 -10.72
C VAL A 48 8.30 4.30 -10.35
N ASN A 49 9.06 3.79 -11.31
CA ASN A 49 9.95 2.65 -11.06
C ASN A 49 11.09 3.06 -10.12
N GLY A 50 11.34 2.24 -9.11
CA GLY A 50 12.37 2.52 -8.13
C GLY A 50 12.74 1.32 -7.28
N GLU A 51 13.52 1.63 -6.25
CA GLU A 51 13.90 0.70 -5.20
C GLU A 51 13.29 1.18 -3.88
N SER A 52 12.85 0.24 -3.06
CA SER A 52 12.19 0.54 -1.79
C SER A 52 12.73 -0.37 -0.70
N THR A 53 12.66 0.10 0.55
CA THR A 53 13.01 -0.68 1.74
C THR A 53 11.86 -0.63 2.72
N PHE A 54 11.44 -1.78 3.21
CA PHE A 54 10.45 -1.85 4.28
C PHE A 54 10.89 -2.84 5.36
N PHE A 55 10.37 -2.67 6.58
CA PHE A 55 10.67 -3.54 7.71
C PHE A 55 9.66 -4.69 7.79
N PHE A 56 10.09 -5.87 8.25
CA PHE A 56 9.17 -7.00 8.43
C PHE A 56 7.99 -6.67 9.34
N SER A 57 8.17 -5.73 10.28
CA SER A 57 7.11 -5.24 11.17
C SER A 57 5.99 -4.48 10.47
N PHE A 58 6.13 -4.12 9.19
CA PHE A 58 5.11 -3.46 8.39
C PHE A 58 4.39 -4.42 7.43
N MET A 59 4.79 -5.70 7.41
CA MET A 59 4.13 -6.73 6.60
C MET A 59 2.73 -7.05 7.18
N ASP A 60 1.71 -7.00 6.32
CA ASP A 60 0.30 -7.23 6.67
C ASP A 60 -0.25 -6.28 7.76
N VAL A 61 0.38 -5.12 7.96
CA VAL A 61 -0.05 -4.12 8.96
C VAL A 61 -0.92 -3.06 8.31
N PHE A 62 -2.21 -3.39 8.13
CA PHE A 62 -3.20 -2.43 7.68
C PHE A 62 -3.77 -1.61 8.84
N GLN A 63 -3.68 -0.28 8.74
CA GLN A 63 -4.17 0.65 9.75
C GLN A 63 -5.18 1.64 9.13
N PRO A 64 -6.49 1.34 9.19
CA PRO A 64 -7.54 2.17 8.60
C PRO A 64 -7.51 3.64 9.05
N ASP A 65 -7.21 3.87 10.33
CA ASP A 65 -7.19 5.21 10.92
C ASP A 65 -6.07 6.08 10.33
N GLU A 66 -4.95 5.47 9.95
CA GLU A 66 -3.83 6.18 9.32
C GLU A 66 -4.17 6.57 7.88
N LEU A 67 -4.96 5.77 7.16
CA LEU A 67 -5.43 6.12 5.81
C LEU A 67 -6.30 7.39 5.79
N MET A 68 -6.98 7.69 6.90
CA MET A 68 -7.78 8.91 7.06
C MET A 68 -6.94 10.15 7.41
N LYS A 69 -5.75 9.96 7.98
CA LYS A 69 -4.90 11.04 8.55
C LYS A 69 -3.66 11.33 7.71
N ALA A 70 -3.06 10.30 7.12
CA ALA A 70 -1.81 10.38 6.39
C ALA A 70 -2.03 10.64 4.90
N TYR A 71 -1.11 11.40 4.30
CA TYR A 71 -1.12 11.67 2.86
C TYR A 71 -0.77 10.42 2.03
N ALA A 72 0.08 9.54 2.57
CA ALA A 72 0.51 8.31 1.94
C ALA A 72 0.55 7.19 2.99
N HIS A 73 -0.46 6.32 2.98
CA HIS A 73 -0.47 5.07 3.75
C HIS A 73 -0.31 3.90 2.77
N GLU A 74 0.54 2.96 3.15
CA GLU A 74 0.80 1.75 2.37
C GLU A 74 0.81 0.52 3.28
N VAL A 75 0.53 -0.63 2.66
CA VAL A 75 0.65 -1.96 3.26
C VAL A 75 1.48 -2.82 2.34
N TRP A 76 2.36 -3.61 2.93
CA TRP A 76 3.12 -4.64 2.21
C TRP A 76 2.52 -6.01 2.51
N THR A 77 2.44 -6.89 1.52
CA THR A 77 2.05 -8.30 1.70
C THR A 77 2.79 -9.20 0.72
N ASP A 78 2.94 -10.47 1.04
CA ASP A 78 3.48 -11.50 0.14
C ASP A 78 2.39 -12.34 -0.54
N SER A 79 1.12 -12.06 -0.24
CA SER A 79 -0.02 -12.76 -0.82
C SER A 79 -0.82 -11.83 -1.73
N LYS A 80 -0.98 -12.24 -2.99
CA LYS A 80 -1.83 -11.54 -3.96
C LYS A 80 -3.28 -11.41 -3.47
N GLU A 81 -3.82 -12.47 -2.87
CA GLU A 81 -5.18 -12.47 -2.33
C GLU A 81 -5.32 -11.43 -1.21
N LYS A 82 -4.36 -11.36 -0.28
CA LYS A 82 -4.37 -10.32 0.75
C LYS A 82 -4.22 -8.93 0.16
N ALA A 83 -3.39 -8.75 -0.88
CA ALA A 83 -3.22 -7.47 -1.55
C ALA A 83 -4.56 -6.97 -2.12
N GLU A 84 -5.31 -7.84 -2.78
CA GLU A 84 -6.66 -7.55 -3.30
C GLU A 84 -7.63 -7.20 -2.16
N GLN A 85 -7.59 -7.94 -1.04
CA GLN A 85 -8.42 -7.64 0.14
C GLN A 85 -8.08 -6.27 0.76
N TYR A 86 -6.80 -5.94 0.92
CA TYR A 86 -6.39 -4.64 1.45
C TYR A 86 -6.78 -3.50 0.51
N CYS A 87 -6.58 -3.67 -0.80
CA CYS A 87 -6.97 -2.67 -1.80
C CYS A 87 -8.48 -2.39 -1.77
N SER A 88 -9.31 -3.44 -1.68
CA SER A 88 -10.76 -3.29 -1.53
C SER A 88 -11.14 -2.52 -0.25
N LYS A 89 -10.51 -2.83 0.89
CA LYS A 89 -10.76 -2.11 2.14
C LYS A 89 -10.33 -0.65 2.08
N MET A 90 -9.18 -0.35 1.46
CA MET A 90 -8.75 1.02 1.23
C MET A 90 -9.75 1.78 0.35
N LEU A 91 -10.34 1.11 -0.66
CA LEU A 91 -11.32 1.72 -1.55
C LEU A 91 -12.57 2.15 -0.81
N GLU A 92 -13.11 1.29 0.05
CA GLU A 92 -14.27 1.60 0.90
C GLU A 92 -14.03 2.84 1.76
N ILE A 93 -12.86 2.94 2.39
CA ILE A 93 -12.49 4.08 3.25
C ILE A 93 -12.31 5.36 2.43
N VAL A 94 -11.63 5.28 1.29
CA VAL A 94 -11.44 6.42 0.39
C VAL A 94 -12.77 6.94 -0.14
N GLN A 95 -13.68 6.05 -0.54
CA GLN A 95 -15.03 6.40 -0.98
C GLN A 95 -15.84 7.05 0.15
N PHE A 96 -15.78 6.49 1.36
CA PHE A 96 -16.43 7.07 2.53
C PHE A 96 -15.92 8.50 2.81
N ARG A 97 -14.60 8.69 2.83
CA ARG A 97 -13.96 10.00 3.00
C ARG A 97 -14.40 11.01 1.93
N ASN A 98 -14.45 10.59 0.67
CA ASN A 98 -14.82 11.45 -0.44
C ASN A 98 -16.32 11.82 -0.40
N ASN A 99 -17.18 10.93 0.07
CA ASN A 99 -18.60 11.21 0.24
C ASN A 99 -18.88 12.19 1.40
N LEU A 100 -18.11 12.10 2.50
CA LEU A 100 -18.21 13.06 3.60
C LEU A 100 -17.85 14.47 3.12
N LYS A 101 -16.72 14.65 2.41
CA LYS A 101 -16.33 15.96 1.87
C LYS A 101 -17.40 16.60 0.98
N LYS A 102 -18.07 15.79 0.14
CA LYS A 102 -19.18 16.27 -0.71
C LYS A 102 -20.38 16.77 0.09
N GLN A 103 -20.66 16.20 1.27
CA GLN A 103 -21.76 16.69 2.12
C GLN A 103 -21.42 18.03 2.78
N ASP A 104 -20.16 18.24 3.14
CA ASP A 104 -19.71 19.51 3.70
C ASP A 104 -19.78 20.64 2.65
N ASP A 105 -19.44 20.35 1.39
CA ASP A 105 -19.52 21.34 0.29
C ASP A 105 -20.96 21.71 -0.14
N VAL A 106 -21.94 20.86 0.15
CA VAL A 106 -23.37 21.09 -0.19
C VAL A 106 -24.10 21.89 0.90
N ASN A 107 -23.56 21.94 2.12
CA ASN A 107 -24.16 22.63 3.25
C ASN A 107 -23.57 24.04 3.50
N ILE A 108 -22.87 24.61 2.52
CA ILE A 108 -22.33 25.99 2.52
C ILE A 108 -23.13 26.87 1.56
#